data_AF-A0A2N7AT38-F1
#
_entry.id   AF-A0A2N7AT38-F1
#
_cell.length_a   1.000
_cell.length_b   1.000
_cell.length_c   1.000
_cell.angle_alpha   90.00
_cell.angle_beta   90.00
_cell.angle_gamma   90.00
#
_symmetry.space_group_name_H-M   'P 1'
#
loop_
_entity.id
_entity.type
_entity.pdbx_description
1 polymer ?
#
loop_
_entity_poly.entity_id
_entity_poly.type
_entity_poly.pdbx_seq_one_letter_code
_entity_poly.pdbx_strand_id
1 'polypeptide(L)'
;MRISGGLVLKKYNFKISRILTIALASAAMMGVTTVLDNVSTVHADEVSDSAVTNSNDQTQTNDNIVTGTWGTAPWTWNKTTGEMTVGGGEAGYAVNVPWRDKLRNIKKITFTGEIILPYDCLGLFNGLEEVTSIDGMNNLDTSKVANMRGMFADMSNLSNLNLDNFDTSSATGMEDMFNGDRSLKSLNLDVFNTSKVTDMSGMFAGMSSLKSLDLSNFNTSRVTSMYSMFENMTNLSNLNVNNFDTSKVVYMHSMFNGDGIKNLNLSSFDTSNVKSMNEMFANTTMDSINLNGFNTSKVTEMIGMFRNTKFTDLDLNNFDTSKVTSMKAMFSEDDLKYLDLSNFNTSKVTDMNTMFANTTLNRLNLSNFNTSNVNNMNIMFYNVKLKYLDISSFDMSKVYLMRDMFGNNSNINTIVVGSKNKFERDVNLPEVPTTDGYSGKWQNIKDSNGNNINNGSLYTSEDLMTNYTPEKAGTYTWAKKSTSDIKDLYNKVKLSISYSGSMFNSQPGDSMKYKDEFNGRSMFGTLDYAYNSNNYDESIKVMHDSIKKTHESIGSLQVNEAKAQELGLNVDQLKADLVKDSVPYDYSQDNDIDGINKQLDSFASVRAKYNKLVQEGVFDKSDYWTVK
;
A
#
# COMPACT_ATOMS: atom_id res chain seq x y z
N MET A 1 -21.46 5.46 15.95
CA MET A 1 -22.48 5.77 14.93
C MET A 1 -22.34 4.73 13.82
N ARG A 2 -23.31 3.83 13.63
CA ARG A 2 -23.27 2.79 12.58
C ARG A 2 -23.52 3.43 11.22
N ILE A 3 -22.60 3.27 10.26
CA ILE A 3 -22.91 3.43 8.84
C ILE A 3 -22.29 2.24 8.07
N SER A 4 -23.17 1.57 7.36
CA SER A 4 -23.04 0.41 6.48
C SER A 4 -22.08 0.63 5.31
N GLY A 5 -21.16 -0.32 5.11
CA GLY A 5 -20.29 -0.40 3.93
C GLY A 5 -21.03 -0.97 2.72
N GLY A 6 -21.19 -0.14 1.69
CA GLY A 6 -21.54 -0.56 0.34
C GLY A 6 -20.32 -0.41 -0.56
N LEU A 7 -19.85 -1.52 -1.13
CA LEU A 7 -18.83 -1.56 -2.17
C LEU A 7 -19.37 -0.87 -3.43
N VAL A 8 -18.73 0.21 -3.89
CA VAL A 8 -19.01 0.82 -5.20
C VAL A 8 -17.72 0.81 -6.02
N LEU A 9 -17.65 -0.13 -6.96
CA LEU A 9 -16.73 -0.11 -8.09
C LEU A 9 -17.06 1.10 -8.99
N LYS A 10 -16.24 2.15 -8.92
CA LYS A 10 -16.33 3.27 -9.86
C LYS A 10 -15.65 2.89 -11.18
N LYS A 11 -16.47 2.58 -12.19
CA LYS A 11 -16.11 2.65 -13.61
C LYS A 11 -15.69 4.09 -13.95
N TYR A 12 -14.45 4.26 -14.42
CA TYR A 12 -14.01 5.50 -15.04
C TYR A 12 -14.59 5.58 -16.46
N ASN A 13 -15.51 6.53 -16.68
CA ASN A 13 -15.97 6.94 -18.01
C ASN A 13 -15.16 8.17 -18.43
N PHE A 14 -14.20 8.00 -19.34
CA PHE A 14 -13.59 9.12 -20.04
C PHE A 14 -14.58 9.67 -21.07
N LYS A 15 -15.07 10.90 -20.85
CA LYS A 15 -15.74 11.70 -21.88
C LYS A 15 -14.66 12.47 -22.64
N ILE A 16 -14.44 12.06 -23.89
CA ILE A 16 -13.73 12.83 -24.90
C ILE A 16 -14.53 14.11 -25.17
N SER A 17 -13.92 15.28 -24.94
CA SER A 17 -14.47 16.56 -25.39
C SER A 17 -13.37 17.49 -25.88
N ARG A 18 -13.30 17.60 -27.22
CA ARG A 18 -12.91 18.77 -28.03
C ARG A 18 -11.51 19.36 -27.83
N ILE A 19 -10.65 18.98 -28.75
CA ILE A 19 -9.52 19.75 -29.27
C ILE A 19 -10.06 21.00 -29.98
N LEU A 20 -9.82 22.19 -29.43
CA LEU A 20 -9.46 23.40 -30.18
C LEU A 20 -8.95 24.48 -29.23
N THR A 21 -7.77 25.02 -29.54
CA THR A 21 -7.14 26.25 -28.99
C THR A 21 -6.53 26.15 -27.58
N ILE A 22 -5.19 26.15 -27.51
CA ILE A 22 -4.34 27.15 -26.83
C ILE A 22 -2.89 26.86 -27.23
N ALA A 23 -2.38 27.69 -28.14
CA ALA A 23 -0.97 28.03 -28.17
C ALA A 23 -0.75 29.18 -27.18
N LEU A 24 0.42 29.21 -26.53
CA LEU A 24 0.95 30.24 -25.62
C LEU A 24 0.42 30.23 -24.17
N ALA A 25 1.10 29.46 -23.29
CA ALA A 25 1.41 29.89 -21.92
C ALA A 25 2.45 28.97 -21.27
N SER A 26 3.73 29.14 -21.61
CA SER A 26 4.85 28.71 -20.76
C SER A 26 6.16 29.40 -21.14
N ALA A 27 6.14 30.73 -21.17
CA ALA A 27 7.33 31.57 -21.18
C ALA A 27 7.21 32.64 -20.09
N ALA A 28 7.38 32.23 -18.83
CA ALA A 28 7.64 33.13 -17.71
C ALA A 28 8.21 32.36 -16.51
N MET A 29 9.50 32.02 -16.58
CA MET A 29 10.39 32.16 -15.43
C MET A 29 11.80 32.39 -15.98
N MET A 30 12.20 33.65 -15.91
CA MET A 30 13.45 34.22 -16.40
C MET A 30 14.64 33.65 -15.63
N GLY A 31 15.79 33.57 -16.30
CA GLY A 31 17.05 33.76 -15.61
C GLY A 31 18.28 33.08 -16.18
N VAL A 32 18.55 33.13 -17.49
CA VAL A 32 19.95 33.10 -17.97
C VAL A 32 20.09 33.99 -19.21
N THR A 33 20.91 35.02 -19.06
CA THR A 33 21.37 35.94 -20.10
C THR A 33 22.29 35.24 -21.11
N THR A 34 21.97 35.41 -22.39
CA THR A 34 22.82 35.58 -23.58
C THR A 34 24.15 34.81 -23.69
N VAL A 35 24.31 34.09 -24.80
CA VAL A 35 25.31 34.34 -25.87
C VAL A 35 25.28 33.16 -26.86
N LEU A 36 24.79 33.37 -28.08
CA LEU A 36 25.46 33.05 -29.36
C LEU A 36 24.52 33.29 -30.55
N ASP A 37 24.90 34.30 -31.34
CA ASP A 37 24.44 34.58 -32.68
C ASP A 37 24.78 33.44 -33.67
N ASN A 38 24.07 33.49 -34.80
CA ASN A 38 24.30 32.81 -36.08
C ASN A 38 23.70 31.41 -36.25
N VAL A 39 22.40 31.36 -36.59
CA VAL A 39 21.94 30.47 -37.67
C VAL A 39 21.14 31.31 -38.66
N SER A 40 21.72 31.45 -39.84
CA SER A 40 21.14 32.02 -41.05
C SER A 40 19.79 31.39 -41.38
N THR A 41 18.79 32.23 -41.59
CA THR A 41 17.53 31.90 -42.27
C THR A 41 17.82 31.41 -43.68
N VAL A 42 17.83 30.09 -43.87
CA VAL A 42 17.75 29.51 -45.22
C VAL A 42 16.27 29.47 -45.58
N HIS A 43 15.95 30.22 -46.65
CA HIS A 43 14.65 30.25 -47.29
C HIS A 43 14.18 28.85 -47.65
N ALA A 44 12.92 28.54 -47.34
CA ALA A 44 12.21 27.43 -47.95
C ALA A 44 11.97 27.80 -49.42
N ASP A 45 12.80 27.26 -50.31
CA ASP A 45 12.52 27.28 -51.74
C ASP A 45 11.32 26.38 -52.00
N GLU A 46 10.35 26.95 -52.73
CA GLU A 46 9.15 26.31 -53.24
C GLU A 46 9.52 25.04 -54.03
N VAL A 47 9.09 23.88 -53.54
CA VAL A 47 8.95 22.68 -54.37
C VAL A 47 7.45 22.44 -54.55
N SER A 48 7.06 22.48 -55.82
CA SER A 48 5.71 22.45 -56.37
C SER A 48 4.68 21.64 -55.60
N ASP A 49 3.63 22.34 -55.18
CA ASP A 49 2.34 21.81 -54.75
C ASP A 49 1.63 21.14 -55.95
N SER A 50 1.79 19.83 -56.08
CA SER A 50 0.86 19.03 -56.89
C SER A 50 -0.33 18.66 -56.00
N ALA A 51 -1.39 19.45 -56.11
CA ALA A 51 -2.67 19.25 -55.45
C ALA A 51 -3.19 17.81 -55.63
N VAL A 52 -3.12 17.00 -54.56
CA VAL A 52 -3.96 15.81 -54.42
C VAL A 52 -5.29 16.28 -53.81
N THR A 53 -6.33 16.24 -54.63
CA THR A 53 -7.69 16.66 -54.27
C THR A 53 -8.26 15.83 -53.12
N ASN A 54 -8.62 16.50 -52.03
CA ASN A 54 -9.35 15.93 -50.89
C ASN A 54 -10.85 15.80 -51.21
N SER A 55 -11.34 14.59 -51.40
CA SER A 55 -12.77 14.29 -51.40
C SER A 55 -13.05 12.95 -50.70
N ASN A 56 -13.69 13.01 -49.53
CA ASN A 56 -14.34 11.87 -48.88
C ASN A 56 -15.73 11.69 -49.50
N ASP A 57 -15.82 11.09 -50.69
CA ASP A 57 -17.11 10.79 -51.31
C ASP A 57 -17.60 9.40 -50.85
N GLN A 58 -18.64 9.38 -49.99
CA GLN A 58 -19.30 8.15 -49.56
C GLN A 58 -20.44 7.82 -50.53
N THR A 59 -20.42 6.65 -51.16
CA THR A 59 -21.53 6.16 -51.99
C THR A 59 -22.06 4.82 -51.46
N GLN A 60 -23.37 4.69 -51.32
CA GLN A 60 -24.03 3.47 -50.84
C GLN A 60 -24.31 2.54 -52.02
N THR A 61 -23.83 1.30 -51.99
CA THR A 61 -24.06 0.31 -53.07
C THR A 61 -24.80 -0.96 -52.61
N ASN A 62 -25.26 -1.01 -51.36
CA ASN A 62 -26.26 -1.91 -50.76
C ASN A 62 -26.42 -1.46 -49.28
N ASP A 63 -27.60 -1.58 -48.66
CA ASP A 63 -27.90 -0.97 -47.32
C ASP A 63 -26.85 -1.26 -46.21
N ASN A 64 -26.14 -2.40 -46.33
CA ASN A 64 -25.17 -2.89 -45.35
C ASN A 64 -23.69 -2.64 -45.72
N ILE A 65 -23.36 -2.21 -46.95
CA ILE A 65 -21.98 -1.94 -47.36
C ILE A 65 -21.81 -0.45 -47.62
N VAL A 66 -20.87 0.17 -46.90
CA VAL A 66 -20.45 1.55 -47.12
C VAL A 66 -19.11 1.53 -47.84
N THR A 67 -18.92 2.41 -48.80
CA THR A 67 -17.64 2.58 -49.49
C THR A 67 -17.18 4.03 -49.43
N GLY A 68 -15.91 4.26 -49.73
CA GLY A 68 -15.32 5.59 -49.89
C GLY A 68 -13.84 5.48 -50.21
N THR A 69 -13.12 6.59 -50.02
CA THR A 69 -11.66 6.63 -50.13
C THR A 69 -11.01 7.20 -48.87
N TRP A 70 -9.75 6.87 -48.65
CA TRP A 70 -8.87 7.50 -47.67
C TRP A 70 -7.64 7.98 -48.43
N GLY A 71 -7.65 9.26 -48.81
CA GLY A 71 -6.77 9.74 -49.87
C GLY A 71 -7.19 9.12 -51.20
N THR A 72 -6.27 8.41 -51.87
CA THR A 72 -6.57 7.67 -53.10
C THR A 72 -6.91 6.19 -52.85
N ALA A 73 -6.70 5.69 -51.63
CA ALA A 73 -6.97 4.30 -51.28
C ALA A 73 -8.48 4.04 -51.13
N PRO A 74 -9.10 3.16 -51.93
CA PRO A 74 -10.52 2.83 -51.80
C PRO A 74 -10.74 1.96 -50.55
N TRP A 75 -11.86 2.15 -49.85
CA TRP A 75 -12.24 1.29 -48.73
C TRP A 75 -13.70 0.86 -48.82
N THR A 76 -14.01 -0.27 -48.20
CA THR A 76 -15.36 -0.79 -48.01
C THR A 76 -15.55 -1.24 -46.57
N TRP A 77 -16.76 -1.10 -46.03
CA TRP A 77 -17.12 -1.52 -44.69
C TRP A 77 -18.48 -2.22 -44.69
N ASN A 78 -18.50 -3.43 -44.16
CA ASN A 78 -19.72 -4.19 -43.94
C ASN A 78 -20.25 -3.92 -42.53
N LYS A 79 -21.37 -3.20 -42.43
CA LYS A 79 -22.01 -2.84 -41.15
C LYS A 79 -22.44 -4.05 -40.32
N THR A 80 -22.79 -5.16 -41.01
CA THR A 80 -23.30 -6.37 -40.37
C THR A 80 -22.17 -7.18 -39.73
N THR A 81 -21.06 -7.37 -40.45
CA THR A 81 -19.92 -8.15 -39.95
C THR A 81 -18.95 -7.30 -39.12
N GLY A 82 -18.90 -5.99 -39.36
CA GLY A 82 -17.90 -5.10 -38.79
C GLY A 82 -16.55 -5.16 -39.50
N GLU A 83 -16.48 -5.78 -40.67
CA GLU A 83 -15.24 -5.94 -41.44
C GLU A 83 -15.02 -4.77 -42.39
N MET A 84 -13.80 -4.24 -42.39
CA MET A 84 -13.37 -3.17 -43.27
C MET A 84 -12.21 -3.62 -44.16
N THR A 85 -12.29 -3.29 -45.44
CA THR A 85 -11.24 -3.55 -46.42
C THR A 85 -10.72 -2.22 -46.94
N VAL A 86 -9.40 -2.06 -47.05
CA VAL A 86 -8.73 -0.88 -47.60
C VAL A 86 -7.79 -1.34 -48.71
N GLY A 87 -7.96 -0.80 -49.92
CA GLY A 87 -7.09 -1.06 -51.06
C GLY A 87 -5.80 -0.26 -51.01
N GLY A 88 -4.97 -0.41 -52.05
CA GLY A 88 -3.74 0.36 -52.19
C GLY A 88 -3.96 1.79 -52.65
N GLY A 89 -2.97 2.66 -52.42
CA GLY A 89 -2.98 4.07 -52.79
C GLY A 89 -2.11 4.94 -51.90
N GLU A 90 -2.30 6.24 -51.99
CA GLU A 90 -1.73 7.22 -51.06
C GLU A 90 -2.78 7.52 -50.00
N ALA A 91 -2.45 7.27 -48.74
CA ALA A 91 -3.34 7.54 -47.63
C ALA A 91 -3.55 9.05 -47.44
N GLY A 92 -4.77 9.42 -47.07
CA GLY A 92 -5.06 10.78 -46.58
C GLY A 92 -4.54 10.99 -45.15
N TYR A 93 -4.82 12.16 -44.57
CA TYR A 93 -4.47 12.44 -43.17
C TYR A 93 -5.03 11.40 -42.18
N ALA A 94 -4.28 11.09 -41.12
CA ALA A 94 -4.68 10.11 -40.10
C ALA A 94 -5.97 10.47 -39.35
N VAL A 95 -6.32 11.76 -39.27
CA VAL A 95 -7.60 12.20 -38.69
C VAL A 95 -8.81 11.78 -39.53
N ASN A 96 -8.61 11.51 -40.82
CA ASN A 96 -9.64 11.17 -41.80
C ASN A 96 -9.73 9.66 -42.09
N VAL A 97 -9.10 8.81 -41.28
CA VAL A 97 -9.18 7.35 -41.45
C VAL A 97 -10.63 6.86 -41.44
N PRO A 98 -10.97 5.82 -42.24
CA PRO A 98 -12.35 5.40 -42.44
C PRO A 98 -13.01 4.82 -41.17
N TRP A 99 -12.22 4.42 -40.18
CA TRP A 99 -12.69 3.85 -38.91
C TRP A 99 -12.82 4.87 -37.76
N ARG A 100 -12.42 6.14 -37.93
CA ARG A 100 -12.38 7.15 -36.84
C ARG A 100 -13.70 7.29 -36.09
N ASP A 101 -14.82 7.31 -36.81
CA ASP A 101 -16.17 7.45 -36.23
C ASP A 101 -16.87 6.11 -35.98
N LYS A 102 -16.14 4.99 -36.07
CA LYS A 102 -16.68 3.62 -36.06
C LYS A 102 -15.97 2.73 -35.03
N LEU A 103 -15.33 3.33 -34.02
CA LEU A 103 -14.44 2.63 -33.08
C LEU A 103 -15.06 1.39 -32.43
N ARG A 104 -16.37 1.42 -32.15
CA ARG A 104 -17.12 0.33 -31.51
C ARG A 104 -17.73 -0.69 -32.48
N ASN A 105 -17.55 -0.49 -33.78
CA ASN A 105 -18.22 -1.28 -34.81
C ASN A 105 -17.26 -2.02 -35.74
N ILE A 106 -16.00 -1.59 -35.83
CA ILE A 106 -14.99 -2.30 -36.60
C ILE A 106 -14.45 -3.47 -35.77
N LYS A 107 -14.51 -4.68 -36.35
CA LYS A 107 -14.03 -5.92 -35.73
C LYS A 107 -12.77 -6.47 -36.39
N LYS A 108 -12.56 -6.10 -37.66
CA LYS A 108 -11.44 -6.53 -38.48
C LYS A 108 -11.14 -5.49 -39.56
N ILE A 109 -9.85 -5.25 -39.81
CA ILE A 109 -9.36 -4.42 -40.91
C ILE A 109 -8.51 -5.29 -41.83
N THR A 110 -8.65 -5.15 -43.14
CA THR A 110 -7.87 -5.87 -44.15
C THR A 110 -7.31 -4.90 -45.18
N PHE A 111 -5.99 -4.82 -45.29
CA PHE A 111 -5.31 -4.08 -46.36
C PHE A 111 -5.02 -5.01 -47.54
N THR A 112 -5.49 -4.67 -48.74
CA THR A 112 -5.40 -5.55 -49.93
C THR A 112 -4.41 -5.08 -50.99
N GLY A 113 -3.83 -3.90 -50.83
CA GLY A 113 -2.77 -3.36 -51.69
C GLY A 113 -1.91 -2.37 -50.94
N GLU A 114 -0.72 -2.08 -51.48
CA GLU A 114 0.26 -1.17 -50.89
C GLU A 114 -0.32 0.23 -50.67
N ILE A 115 -0.18 0.74 -49.45
CA ILE A 115 -0.65 2.06 -49.04
C ILE A 115 0.48 2.87 -48.44
N ILE A 116 0.75 4.03 -49.05
CA ILE A 116 1.77 4.97 -48.59
C ILE A 116 1.14 5.81 -47.47
N LEU A 117 1.63 5.65 -46.23
CA LEU A 117 1.11 6.38 -45.08
C LEU A 117 1.58 7.84 -45.06
N PRO A 118 0.76 8.78 -44.52
CA PRO A 118 1.14 10.18 -44.42
C PRO A 118 2.26 10.37 -43.38
N TYR A 119 2.94 11.52 -43.42
CA TYR A 119 3.97 11.89 -42.45
C TYR A 119 3.50 11.79 -40.98
N ASP A 120 2.22 12.12 -40.74
CA ASP A 120 1.59 12.11 -39.42
C ASP A 120 0.55 10.99 -39.28
N CYS A 121 0.89 9.99 -38.47
CA CYS A 121 0.05 8.85 -38.13
C CYS A 121 -0.41 8.87 -36.66
N LEU A 122 -0.50 10.06 -36.04
CA LEU A 122 -1.03 10.21 -34.68
C LEU A 122 -2.37 9.48 -34.51
N GLY A 123 -2.38 8.50 -33.61
CA GLY A 123 -3.56 7.75 -33.24
C GLY A 123 -4.25 7.06 -34.42
N LEU A 124 -3.47 6.50 -35.37
CA LEU A 124 -4.00 5.93 -36.61
C LEU A 124 -5.04 4.85 -36.34
N PHE A 125 -4.75 3.89 -35.47
CA PHE A 125 -5.63 2.79 -35.05
C PHE A 125 -6.13 2.94 -33.60
N ASN A 126 -5.91 4.10 -32.99
CA ASN A 126 -6.20 4.34 -31.58
C ASN A 126 -7.67 4.06 -31.23
N GLY A 127 -7.90 3.30 -30.16
CA GLY A 127 -9.20 3.09 -29.53
C GLY A 127 -10.11 2.14 -30.31
N LEU A 128 -9.56 1.38 -31.26
CA LEU A 128 -10.24 0.28 -31.95
C LEU A 128 -10.36 -0.94 -31.04
N GLU A 129 -10.98 -0.78 -29.87
CA GLU A 129 -11.09 -1.78 -28.81
C GLU A 129 -11.74 -3.09 -29.29
N GLU A 130 -12.65 -3.04 -30.26
CA GLU A 130 -13.38 -4.20 -30.79
C GLU A 130 -12.62 -4.97 -31.89
N VAL A 131 -11.49 -4.44 -32.37
CA VAL A 131 -10.71 -5.09 -33.43
C VAL A 131 -9.93 -6.27 -32.87
N THR A 132 -10.11 -7.42 -33.52
CA THR A 132 -9.47 -8.70 -33.12
C THR A 132 -8.39 -9.14 -34.10
N SER A 133 -8.38 -8.61 -35.33
CA SER A 133 -7.38 -8.89 -36.35
C SER A 133 -7.21 -7.72 -37.32
N ILE A 134 -5.96 -7.50 -37.73
CA ILE A 134 -5.60 -6.63 -38.85
C ILE A 134 -4.79 -7.45 -39.84
N ASP A 135 -5.36 -7.68 -41.02
CA ASP A 135 -4.72 -8.43 -42.10
C ASP A 135 -4.06 -7.46 -43.09
N GLY A 136 -2.92 -7.87 -43.66
CA GLY A 136 -2.24 -7.09 -44.69
C GLY A 136 -1.39 -5.93 -44.15
N MET A 137 -0.96 -5.95 -42.89
CA MET A 137 -0.03 -4.95 -42.32
C MET A 137 1.22 -4.73 -43.17
N ASN A 138 1.67 -5.76 -43.88
CA ASN A 138 2.78 -5.72 -44.82
C ASN A 138 2.60 -4.77 -46.00
N ASN A 139 1.38 -4.30 -46.25
CA ASN A 139 1.06 -3.34 -47.29
C ASN A 139 1.21 -1.88 -46.83
N LEU A 140 1.46 -1.62 -45.54
CA LEU A 140 1.64 -0.26 -45.04
C LEU A 140 3.08 0.21 -45.28
N ASP A 141 3.30 1.12 -46.22
CA ASP A 141 4.59 1.82 -46.36
C ASP A 141 4.68 2.92 -45.29
N THR A 142 5.57 2.69 -44.33
CA THR A 142 5.82 3.55 -43.16
C THR A 142 7.09 4.39 -43.30
N SER A 143 7.84 4.26 -44.41
CA SER A 143 9.17 4.86 -44.60
C SER A 143 9.21 6.38 -44.43
N LYS A 144 8.08 7.06 -44.69
CA LYS A 144 7.92 8.52 -44.56
C LYS A 144 7.26 8.98 -43.26
N VAL A 145 6.81 8.06 -42.40
CA VAL A 145 6.07 8.38 -41.19
C VAL A 145 7.05 8.86 -40.12
N ALA A 146 6.88 10.12 -39.66
CA ALA A 146 7.69 10.69 -38.60
C ALA A 146 6.98 10.69 -37.24
N ASN A 147 5.65 10.78 -37.25
CA ASN A 147 4.83 10.81 -36.04
C ASN A 147 4.00 9.52 -35.94
N MET A 148 4.43 8.60 -35.05
CA MET A 148 3.76 7.32 -34.77
C MET A 148 3.09 7.30 -33.40
N ARG A 149 2.86 8.48 -32.81
CA ARG A 149 2.28 8.64 -31.48
C ARG A 149 0.93 7.95 -31.38
N GLY A 150 0.77 7.10 -30.38
CA GLY A 150 -0.47 6.37 -30.12
C GLY A 150 -0.98 5.54 -31.31
N MET A 151 -0.13 5.18 -32.28
CA MET A 151 -0.57 4.59 -33.54
C MET A 151 -1.44 3.34 -33.34
N PHE A 152 -1.15 2.52 -32.33
CA PHE A 152 -1.91 1.32 -31.97
C PHE A 152 -2.54 1.40 -30.58
N ALA A 153 -2.57 2.57 -29.93
CA ALA A 153 -3.04 2.68 -28.55
C ALA A 153 -4.49 2.17 -28.35
N ASP A 154 -4.74 1.56 -27.20
CA ASP A 154 -6.04 1.07 -26.74
C ASP A 154 -6.69 0.04 -27.69
N MET A 155 -5.91 -0.74 -28.44
CA MET A 155 -6.42 -1.88 -29.21
C MET A 155 -6.60 -3.11 -28.32
N SER A 156 -7.43 -2.95 -27.28
CA SER A 156 -7.53 -3.87 -26.12
C SER A 156 -7.83 -5.34 -26.45
N ASN A 157 -8.49 -5.65 -27.57
CA ASN A 157 -8.82 -7.03 -27.99
C ASN A 157 -7.91 -7.58 -29.12
N LEU A 158 -6.95 -6.80 -29.62
CA LEU A 158 -6.00 -7.27 -30.63
C LEU A 158 -5.00 -8.21 -29.98
N SER A 159 -4.93 -9.45 -30.47
CA SER A 159 -4.09 -10.50 -29.86
C SER A 159 -2.79 -10.79 -30.63
N ASN A 160 -2.69 -10.30 -31.87
CA ASN A 160 -1.51 -10.41 -32.71
C ASN A 160 -1.35 -9.15 -33.57
N LEU A 161 -0.12 -8.69 -33.71
CA LEU A 161 0.25 -7.53 -34.52
C LEU A 161 1.57 -7.84 -35.24
N ASN A 162 1.52 -7.93 -36.57
CA ASN A 162 2.71 -8.12 -37.40
C ASN A 162 3.25 -6.76 -37.85
N LEU A 163 4.52 -6.49 -37.53
CA LEU A 163 5.24 -5.26 -37.85
C LEU A 163 6.49 -5.49 -38.70
N ASP A 164 6.70 -6.68 -39.26
CA ASP A 164 7.97 -7.09 -39.89
C ASP A 164 8.38 -6.22 -41.10
N ASN A 165 7.44 -5.48 -41.71
CA ASN A 165 7.70 -4.58 -42.84
C ASN A 165 7.79 -3.09 -42.44
N PHE A 166 7.72 -2.76 -41.14
CA PHE A 166 7.75 -1.37 -40.71
C PHE A 166 9.15 -0.76 -40.88
N ASP A 167 9.22 0.36 -41.59
CA ASP A 167 10.39 1.25 -41.61
C ASP A 167 10.12 2.43 -40.67
N THR A 168 10.77 2.40 -39.51
CA THR A 168 10.65 3.44 -38.48
C THR A 168 11.82 4.43 -38.50
N SER A 169 12.70 4.37 -39.51
CA SER A 169 13.92 5.18 -39.57
C SER A 169 13.68 6.69 -39.70
N SER A 170 12.45 7.09 -40.04
CA SER A 170 12.00 8.49 -40.07
C SER A 170 11.29 8.95 -38.79
N ALA A 171 10.93 8.02 -37.90
CA ALA A 171 10.12 8.32 -36.72
C ALA A 171 10.88 9.15 -35.68
N THR A 172 10.25 10.23 -35.23
CA THR A 172 10.76 11.11 -34.16
C THR A 172 9.91 11.05 -32.88
N GLY A 173 8.64 10.66 -32.99
CA GLY A 173 7.72 10.50 -31.85
C GLY A 173 7.06 9.14 -31.86
N MET A 174 7.15 8.42 -30.73
CA MET A 174 6.53 7.11 -30.50
C MET A 174 5.81 7.04 -29.16
N GLU A 175 5.51 8.17 -28.53
CA GLU A 175 4.78 8.15 -27.27
C GLU A 175 3.42 7.44 -27.40
N ASP A 176 3.07 6.68 -26.38
CA ASP A 176 1.86 5.87 -26.27
C ASP A 176 1.62 4.85 -27.40
N MET A 177 2.60 4.55 -28.27
CA MET A 177 2.37 3.81 -29.52
C MET A 177 1.59 2.49 -29.33
N PHE A 178 1.83 1.74 -28.25
CA PHE A 178 1.17 0.48 -27.89
C PHE A 178 0.46 0.56 -26.52
N ASN A 179 0.21 1.77 -26.02
CA ASN A 179 -0.40 1.97 -24.70
C ASN A 179 -1.77 1.31 -24.65
N GLY A 180 -2.06 0.49 -23.64
CA GLY A 180 -3.39 -0.10 -23.45
C GLY A 180 -3.67 -1.33 -24.31
N ASP A 181 -2.69 -1.87 -25.03
CA ASP A 181 -2.83 -3.09 -25.84
C ASP A 181 -2.84 -4.37 -25.00
N ARG A 182 -3.89 -4.50 -24.19
CA ARG A 182 -3.99 -5.48 -23.10
C ARG A 182 -4.02 -6.93 -23.53
N SER A 183 -4.32 -7.24 -24.80
CA SER A 183 -4.44 -8.62 -25.31
C SER A 183 -3.20 -9.13 -26.05
N LEU A 184 -2.24 -8.26 -26.39
CA LEU A 184 -1.00 -8.67 -27.06
C LEU A 184 -0.13 -9.50 -26.11
N LYS A 185 0.17 -10.74 -26.53
CA LYS A 185 1.00 -11.69 -25.77
C LYS A 185 2.46 -11.71 -26.19
N SER A 186 2.73 -11.20 -27.39
CA SER A 186 4.06 -11.05 -27.99
C SER A 186 4.05 -9.82 -28.89
N LEU A 187 5.18 -9.16 -29.00
CA LEU A 187 5.39 -8.03 -29.90
C LEU A 187 6.81 -8.13 -30.45
N ASN A 188 6.95 -8.27 -31.77
CA ASN A 188 8.24 -8.27 -32.45
C ASN A 188 8.61 -6.85 -32.85
N LEU A 189 9.77 -6.36 -32.41
CA LEU A 189 10.26 -5.01 -32.68
C LEU A 189 11.63 -5.00 -33.35
N ASP A 190 12.13 -6.14 -33.85
CA ASP A 190 13.50 -6.27 -34.38
C ASP A 190 13.81 -5.28 -35.52
N VAL A 191 12.80 -4.92 -36.31
CA VAL A 191 12.92 -3.99 -37.45
C VAL A 191 12.90 -2.51 -37.04
N PHE A 192 12.67 -2.20 -35.76
CA PHE A 192 12.57 -0.81 -35.31
C PHE A 192 13.94 -0.12 -35.29
N ASN A 193 13.99 1.08 -35.88
CA ASN A 193 15.09 2.02 -35.80
C ASN A 193 14.64 3.26 -35.02
N THR A 194 15.04 3.34 -33.74
CA THR A 194 14.64 4.43 -32.85
C THR A 194 15.66 5.56 -32.75
N SER A 195 16.68 5.59 -33.62
CA SER A 195 17.81 6.53 -33.54
C SER A 195 17.44 8.02 -33.65
N LYS A 196 16.23 8.35 -34.14
CA LYS A 196 15.71 9.73 -34.23
C LYS A 196 14.62 10.03 -33.20
N VAL A 197 14.17 9.04 -32.43
CA VAL A 197 13.07 9.20 -31.47
C VAL A 197 13.53 10.04 -30.29
N THR A 198 12.73 11.04 -29.93
CA THR A 198 13.02 11.94 -28.79
C THR A 198 12.09 11.74 -27.59
N ASP A 199 10.97 11.05 -27.79
CA ASP A 199 9.95 10.79 -26.77
C ASP A 199 9.42 9.34 -26.89
N MET A 200 9.51 8.59 -25.79
CA MET A 200 9.01 7.21 -25.65
C MET A 200 8.04 7.08 -24.47
N SER A 201 7.46 8.20 -24.02
CA SER A 201 6.56 8.23 -22.87
C SER A 201 5.37 7.30 -23.10
N GLY A 202 5.01 6.49 -22.11
CA GLY A 202 3.86 5.58 -22.16
C GLY A 202 3.88 4.53 -23.27
N MET A 203 4.98 4.37 -24.04
CA MET A 203 5.00 3.58 -25.28
C MET A 203 4.45 2.15 -25.12
N PHE A 204 4.69 1.51 -23.98
CA PHE A 204 4.23 0.14 -23.68
C PHE A 204 3.31 0.07 -22.44
N ALA A 205 2.84 1.22 -21.96
CA ALA A 205 2.05 1.28 -20.73
C ALA A 205 0.78 0.42 -20.85
N GLY A 206 0.43 -0.31 -19.80
CA GLY A 206 -0.81 -1.08 -19.73
C GLY A 206 -0.90 -2.29 -20.67
N MET A 207 0.20 -2.71 -21.32
CA MET A 207 0.28 -3.96 -22.09
C MET A 207 0.26 -5.20 -21.16
N SER A 208 -0.85 -5.40 -20.44
CA SER A 208 -0.94 -6.31 -19.30
C SER A 208 -0.86 -7.79 -19.62
N SER A 209 -0.90 -8.22 -20.89
CA SER A 209 -0.74 -9.64 -21.28
C SER A 209 0.68 -9.99 -21.74
N LEU A 210 1.53 -9.00 -21.98
CA LEU A 210 2.88 -9.21 -22.48
C LEU A 210 3.76 -9.79 -21.36
N LYS A 211 4.49 -10.87 -21.65
CA LYS A 211 5.34 -11.56 -20.66
C LYS A 211 6.82 -11.19 -20.77
N SER A 212 7.26 -10.88 -21.99
CA SER A 212 8.64 -10.55 -22.29
C SER A 212 8.69 -9.46 -23.34
N LEU A 213 9.64 -8.53 -23.20
CA LEU A 213 9.89 -7.48 -24.16
C LEU A 213 11.40 -7.30 -24.33
N ASP A 214 11.91 -7.55 -25.54
CA ASP A 214 13.31 -7.29 -25.89
C ASP A 214 13.42 -5.96 -26.62
N LEU A 215 14.25 -5.06 -26.10
CA LEU A 215 14.52 -3.73 -26.66
C LEU A 215 16.01 -3.55 -26.96
N SER A 216 16.73 -4.65 -27.15
CA SER A 216 18.18 -4.66 -27.42
C SER A 216 18.60 -3.87 -28.66
N ASN A 217 17.70 -3.70 -29.63
CA ASN A 217 17.91 -2.91 -30.85
C ASN A 217 17.59 -1.41 -30.70
N PHE A 218 17.00 -0.98 -29.57
CA PHE A 218 16.62 0.41 -29.39
C PHE A 218 17.85 1.31 -29.18
N ASN A 219 17.85 2.46 -29.85
CA ASN A 219 18.80 3.55 -29.62
C ASN A 219 18.08 4.70 -28.91
N THR A 220 18.37 4.87 -27.62
CA THR A 220 17.71 5.89 -26.77
C THR A 220 18.53 7.17 -26.60
N SER A 221 19.66 7.32 -27.28
CA SER A 221 20.63 8.43 -27.09
C SER A 221 20.10 9.84 -27.39
N ARG A 222 18.90 9.96 -27.97
CA ARG A 222 18.20 11.23 -28.22
C ARG A 222 16.93 11.40 -27.40
N VAL A 223 16.54 10.38 -26.64
CA VAL A 223 15.30 10.38 -25.86
C VAL A 223 15.45 11.32 -24.66
N THR A 224 14.44 12.16 -24.48
CA THR A 224 14.38 13.15 -23.38
C THR A 224 13.25 12.84 -22.39
N SER A 225 12.28 12.01 -22.78
CA SER A 225 11.15 11.60 -21.97
C SER A 225 10.87 10.11 -22.09
N MET A 226 10.74 9.44 -20.94
CA MET A 226 10.38 8.03 -20.77
C MET A 226 9.37 7.84 -19.64
N TYR A 227 8.59 8.89 -19.30
CA TYR A 227 7.63 8.77 -18.21
C TYR A 227 6.59 7.68 -18.53
N SER A 228 6.22 6.90 -17.51
CA SER A 228 5.24 5.81 -17.63
C SER A 228 5.54 4.74 -18.71
N MET A 229 6.74 4.65 -19.27
CA MET A 229 7.02 3.80 -20.45
C MET A 229 6.61 2.33 -20.27
N PHE A 230 6.77 1.77 -19.07
CA PHE A 230 6.41 0.38 -18.71
C PHE A 230 5.34 0.31 -17.60
N GLU A 231 4.61 1.39 -17.37
CA GLU A 231 3.60 1.47 -16.30
C GLU A 231 2.51 0.40 -16.48
N ASN A 232 2.11 -0.27 -15.39
CA ASN A 232 1.05 -1.28 -15.33
C ASN A 232 1.23 -2.46 -16.30
N MET A 233 2.48 -2.81 -16.66
CA MET A 233 2.79 -4.06 -17.37
C MET A 233 2.81 -5.26 -16.41
N THR A 234 1.64 -5.58 -15.85
CA THR A 234 1.49 -6.48 -14.68
C THR A 234 1.94 -7.93 -14.88
N ASN A 235 2.02 -8.43 -16.11
CA ASN A 235 2.52 -9.79 -16.42
C ASN A 235 3.94 -9.81 -17.01
N LEU A 236 4.58 -8.65 -17.18
CA LEU A 236 5.92 -8.57 -17.75
C LEU A 236 6.94 -9.10 -16.75
N SER A 237 7.57 -10.23 -17.06
CA SER A 237 8.57 -10.86 -16.19
C SER A 237 10.00 -10.69 -16.67
N ASN A 238 10.19 -10.41 -17.96
CA ASN A 238 11.50 -10.20 -18.58
C ASN A 238 11.49 -8.93 -19.43
N LEU A 239 12.38 -8.00 -19.09
CA LEU A 239 12.59 -6.74 -19.79
C LEU A 239 14.09 -6.52 -19.99
N ASN A 240 14.52 -6.34 -21.23
CA ASN A 240 15.92 -6.02 -21.55
C ASN A 240 16.07 -4.53 -21.89
N VAL A 241 16.71 -3.77 -20.99
CA VAL A 241 16.99 -2.32 -21.13
C VAL A 241 18.48 -2.00 -20.97
N ASN A 242 19.35 -3.02 -21.09
CA ASN A 242 20.78 -2.88 -20.79
C ASN A 242 21.54 -1.93 -21.77
N ASN A 243 20.98 -1.71 -22.95
CA ASN A 243 21.51 -0.82 -24.00
C ASN A 243 20.99 0.62 -23.90
N PHE A 244 20.13 0.93 -22.94
CA PHE A 244 19.53 2.27 -22.85
C PHE A 244 20.60 3.29 -22.42
N ASP A 245 20.82 4.29 -23.27
CA ASP A 245 21.45 5.56 -22.93
C ASP A 245 20.37 6.52 -22.45
N THR A 246 20.32 6.77 -21.14
CA THR A 246 19.35 7.71 -20.52
C THR A 246 19.98 9.06 -20.19
N SER A 247 21.19 9.35 -20.66
CA SER A 247 21.94 10.56 -20.28
C SER A 247 21.24 11.87 -20.64
N LYS A 248 20.28 11.87 -21.58
CA LYS A 248 19.46 13.03 -21.95
C LYS A 248 18.05 13.03 -21.37
N VAL A 249 17.67 11.98 -20.65
CA VAL A 249 16.31 11.85 -20.12
C VAL A 249 16.11 12.81 -18.94
N VAL A 250 15.06 13.60 -19.02
CA VAL A 250 14.66 14.58 -17.99
C VAL A 250 13.42 14.10 -17.24
N TYR A 251 12.51 13.41 -17.92
CA TYR A 251 11.24 12.91 -17.39
C TYR A 251 11.24 11.38 -17.36
N MET A 252 11.26 10.80 -16.15
CA MET A 252 11.33 9.35 -15.91
C MET A 252 10.37 8.90 -14.78
N HIS A 253 9.42 9.75 -14.40
CA HIS A 253 8.44 9.43 -13.36
C HIS A 253 7.52 8.29 -13.82
N SER A 254 7.04 7.49 -12.88
CA SER A 254 6.12 6.36 -13.08
C SER A 254 6.60 5.26 -14.05
N MET A 255 7.86 5.28 -14.50
CA MET A 255 8.35 4.40 -15.58
C MET A 255 8.12 2.91 -15.32
N PHE A 256 8.24 2.48 -14.06
CA PHE A 256 8.09 1.10 -13.60
C PHE A 256 6.90 0.95 -12.62
N ASN A 257 5.95 1.91 -12.61
CA ASN A 257 4.83 1.86 -11.67
C ASN A 257 3.90 0.68 -11.97
N GLY A 258 3.65 -0.19 -10.99
CA GLY A 258 2.68 -1.29 -11.09
C GLY A 258 3.10 -2.40 -12.04
N ASP A 259 4.38 -2.48 -12.43
CA ASP A 259 4.86 -3.56 -13.29
C ASP A 259 5.02 -4.91 -12.56
N GLY A 260 5.02 -5.99 -13.36
CA GLY A 260 5.20 -7.37 -12.90
C GLY A 260 6.64 -7.85 -12.86
N ILE A 261 7.63 -6.98 -13.09
CA ILE A 261 9.03 -7.37 -13.30
C ILE A 261 9.58 -7.95 -12.00
N LYS A 262 10.40 -9.00 -12.10
CA LYS A 262 11.02 -9.65 -10.94
C LYS A 262 12.50 -9.31 -10.77
N ASN A 263 13.20 -9.09 -11.88
CA ASN A 263 14.61 -8.71 -11.88
C ASN A 263 14.82 -7.66 -12.96
N LEU A 264 15.40 -6.53 -12.59
CA LEU A 264 15.63 -5.41 -13.50
C LEU A 264 17.06 -4.91 -13.35
N ASN A 265 17.81 -4.89 -14.46
CA ASN A 265 19.15 -4.32 -14.49
C ASN A 265 19.10 -2.88 -15.00
N LEU A 266 19.45 -1.94 -14.13
CA LEU A 266 19.48 -0.50 -14.43
C LEU A 266 20.91 0.07 -14.49
N SER A 267 21.93 -0.78 -14.63
CA SER A 267 23.34 -0.34 -14.60
C SER A 267 23.74 0.62 -15.73
N SER A 268 23.00 0.65 -16.84
CA SER A 268 23.21 1.60 -17.95
C SER A 268 22.53 2.95 -17.74
N PHE A 269 21.65 3.09 -16.74
CA PHE A 269 20.86 4.30 -16.54
C PHE A 269 21.73 5.41 -15.94
N ASP A 270 21.88 6.49 -16.69
CA ASP A 270 22.34 7.80 -16.19
C ASP A 270 21.12 8.64 -15.82
N THR A 271 20.92 8.89 -14.52
CA THR A 271 19.80 9.72 -14.02
C THR A 271 20.21 11.15 -13.69
N SER A 272 21.42 11.59 -14.06
CA SER A 272 21.99 12.88 -13.66
C SER A 272 21.23 14.10 -14.20
N ASN A 273 20.31 13.93 -15.14
CA ASN A 273 19.43 14.96 -15.69
C ASN A 273 17.96 14.86 -15.25
N VAL A 274 17.59 13.82 -14.51
CA VAL A 274 16.23 13.58 -14.06
C VAL A 274 15.82 14.61 -13.01
N LYS A 275 14.64 15.21 -13.17
CA LYS A 275 14.09 16.23 -12.25
C LYS A 275 13.04 15.67 -11.29
N SER A 276 12.28 14.66 -11.69
CA SER A 276 11.24 14.03 -10.87
C SER A 276 11.34 12.52 -10.98
N MET A 277 11.31 11.86 -9.82
CA MET A 277 11.27 10.40 -9.67
C MET A 277 9.94 9.97 -9.02
N ASN A 278 8.88 10.76 -9.20
CA ASN A 278 7.57 10.44 -8.67
C ASN A 278 7.12 9.06 -9.14
N GLU A 279 6.65 8.25 -8.20
CA GLU A 279 6.05 6.93 -8.41
C GLU A 279 6.89 5.96 -9.27
N MET A 280 8.19 6.21 -9.43
CA MET A 280 9.02 5.48 -10.40
C MET A 280 8.97 3.97 -10.20
N PHE A 281 8.96 3.50 -8.94
CA PHE A 281 8.87 2.09 -8.57
C PHE A 281 7.63 1.77 -7.73
N ALA A 282 6.61 2.64 -7.75
CA ALA A 282 5.40 2.42 -6.97
C ALA A 282 4.69 1.13 -7.40
N ASN A 283 4.06 0.42 -6.48
CA ASN A 283 3.29 -0.81 -6.73
C ASN A 283 4.04 -1.93 -7.45
N THR A 284 5.38 -1.88 -7.50
CA THR A 284 6.19 -2.93 -8.12
C THR A 284 6.17 -4.21 -7.30
N THR A 285 6.38 -5.34 -7.98
CA THR A 285 6.38 -6.68 -7.34
C THR A 285 7.77 -7.29 -7.17
N MET A 286 8.82 -6.47 -7.37
CA MET A 286 10.22 -6.83 -7.18
C MET A 286 10.56 -6.94 -5.68
N ASP A 287 11.42 -7.90 -5.33
CA ASP A 287 11.88 -8.10 -3.95
C ASP A 287 13.15 -7.28 -3.63
N SER A 288 13.88 -6.84 -4.66
CA SER A 288 15.09 -6.02 -4.54
C SER A 288 15.35 -5.21 -5.82
N ILE A 289 16.09 -4.11 -5.70
CA ILE A 289 16.55 -3.29 -6.83
C ILE A 289 17.91 -2.66 -6.52
N ASN A 290 18.83 -2.63 -7.49
CA ASN A 290 20.12 -1.97 -7.35
C ASN A 290 20.05 -0.52 -7.87
N LEU A 291 20.21 0.45 -6.97
CA LEU A 291 20.13 1.88 -7.27
C LEU A 291 21.47 2.62 -7.12
N ASN A 292 22.60 1.91 -6.96
CA ASN A 292 23.91 2.52 -6.69
C ASN A 292 24.40 3.47 -7.81
N GLY A 293 23.96 3.26 -9.05
CA GLY A 293 24.27 4.13 -10.19
C GLY A 293 23.43 5.40 -10.27
N PHE A 294 22.37 5.52 -9.46
CA PHE A 294 21.47 6.66 -9.53
C PHE A 294 22.15 7.92 -9.00
N ASN A 295 22.07 8.98 -9.79
CA ASN A 295 22.40 10.34 -9.40
C ASN A 295 21.11 11.14 -9.21
N THR A 296 20.82 11.50 -7.97
CA THR A 296 19.59 12.24 -7.60
C THR A 296 19.83 13.73 -7.35
N SER A 297 21.03 14.26 -7.61
CA SER A 297 21.42 15.64 -7.26
C SER A 297 20.62 16.75 -7.96
N LYS A 298 19.81 16.41 -8.98
CA LYS A 298 18.89 17.35 -9.65
C LYS A 298 17.41 17.07 -9.36
N VAL A 299 17.09 16.01 -8.63
CA VAL A 299 15.71 15.61 -8.35
C VAL A 299 15.09 16.58 -7.35
N THR A 300 13.89 17.08 -7.67
CA THR A 300 13.11 17.97 -6.81
C THR A 300 11.87 17.29 -6.20
N GLU A 301 11.41 16.19 -6.79
CA GLU A 301 10.21 15.47 -6.32
C GLU A 301 10.45 13.95 -6.28
N MET A 302 10.09 13.33 -5.16
CA MET A 302 10.15 11.87 -4.91
C MET A 302 8.81 11.36 -4.34
N ILE A 303 7.70 11.90 -4.85
CA ILE A 303 6.35 11.55 -4.39
C ILE A 303 6.08 10.09 -4.70
N GLY A 304 5.79 9.28 -3.69
CA GLY A 304 5.40 7.89 -3.89
C GLY A 304 6.45 7.00 -4.55
N MET A 305 7.73 7.40 -4.64
CA MET A 305 8.76 6.69 -5.41
C MET A 305 8.83 5.19 -5.10
N PHE A 306 8.65 4.83 -3.82
CA PHE A 306 8.66 3.46 -3.31
C PHE A 306 7.33 3.08 -2.62
N ARG A 307 6.22 3.70 -3.03
CA ARG A 307 4.91 3.39 -2.45
C ARG A 307 4.49 1.97 -2.79
N ASN A 308 4.03 1.20 -1.80
CA ASN A 308 3.51 -0.15 -1.97
C ASN A 308 4.49 -1.10 -2.70
N THR A 309 5.78 -0.96 -2.41
CA THR A 309 6.83 -1.86 -2.94
C THR A 309 6.96 -3.13 -2.11
N LYS A 310 7.44 -4.21 -2.74
CA LYS A 310 7.77 -5.49 -2.10
C LYS A 310 9.24 -5.65 -1.74
N PHE A 311 10.01 -4.57 -1.79
CA PHE A 311 11.42 -4.58 -1.42
C PHE A 311 11.65 -5.08 0.00
N THR A 312 12.63 -5.96 0.15
CA THR A 312 13.05 -6.51 1.44
C THR A 312 14.20 -5.72 2.06
N ASP A 313 15.00 -5.07 1.21
CA ASP A 313 16.09 -4.17 1.55
C ASP A 313 16.18 -3.05 0.49
N LEU A 314 16.68 -1.89 0.88
CA LEU A 314 16.79 -0.73 0.00
C LEU A 314 17.96 0.16 0.43
N ASP A 315 19.07 0.11 -0.32
CA ASP A 315 20.22 0.99 -0.13
C ASP A 315 19.98 2.33 -0.84
N LEU A 316 19.95 3.41 -0.06
CA LEU A 316 19.74 4.78 -0.53
C LEU A 316 20.92 5.71 -0.18
N ASN A 317 22.08 5.17 0.21
CA ASN A 317 23.20 5.97 0.70
C ASN A 317 23.74 6.98 -0.33
N ASN A 318 23.60 6.67 -1.63
CA ASN A 318 24.00 7.55 -2.74
C ASN A 318 23.00 8.65 -3.07
N PHE A 319 21.81 8.68 -2.44
CA PHE A 319 20.78 9.67 -2.76
C PHE A 319 21.13 11.04 -2.16
N ASP A 320 21.40 12.01 -3.04
CA ASP A 320 21.37 13.43 -2.71
C ASP A 320 19.92 13.93 -2.75
N THR A 321 19.36 14.25 -1.58
CA THR A 321 18.00 14.77 -1.41
C THR A 321 17.95 16.27 -1.15
N SER A 322 19.08 16.98 -1.25
CA SER A 322 19.22 18.41 -0.89
C SER A 322 18.39 19.39 -1.74
N LYS A 323 17.80 18.93 -2.84
CA LYS A 323 16.89 19.69 -3.70
C LYS A 323 15.44 19.22 -3.65
N VAL A 324 15.15 18.12 -2.96
CA VAL A 324 13.81 17.55 -2.88
C VAL A 324 12.91 18.45 -2.05
N THR A 325 11.75 18.80 -2.60
CA THR A 325 10.73 19.64 -1.95
C THR A 325 9.51 18.84 -1.49
N SER A 326 9.28 17.64 -2.05
CA SER A 326 8.19 16.76 -1.62
C SER A 326 8.64 15.30 -1.55
N MET A 327 8.35 14.68 -0.40
CA MET A 327 8.52 13.24 -0.12
C MET A 327 7.18 12.58 0.24
N LYS A 328 6.07 13.20 -0.19
CA LYS A 328 4.72 12.69 0.05
C LYS A 328 4.62 11.22 -0.34
N ALA A 329 4.13 10.40 0.58
CA ALA A 329 3.90 8.97 0.41
C ALA A 329 5.11 8.14 -0.10
N MET A 330 6.35 8.67 -0.01
CA MET A 330 7.54 8.06 -0.63
C MET A 330 7.73 6.59 -0.26
N PHE A 331 7.44 6.23 0.99
CA PHE A 331 7.51 4.89 1.55
C PHE A 331 6.15 4.48 2.14
N SER A 332 5.03 4.91 1.53
CA SER A 332 3.71 4.49 2.04
C SER A 332 3.44 3.04 1.65
N GLU A 333 2.84 2.24 2.54
CA GLU A 333 2.38 0.87 2.27
C GLU A 333 3.50 -0.13 1.90
N ASP A 334 4.78 0.19 2.12
CA ASP A 334 5.90 -0.69 1.79
C ASP A 334 6.12 -1.83 2.81
N ASP A 335 6.77 -2.89 2.33
CA ASP A 335 7.08 -4.11 3.10
C ASP A 335 8.49 -4.13 3.74
N LEU A 336 9.24 -3.01 3.71
CA LEU A 336 10.56 -2.90 4.33
C LEU A 336 10.48 -3.08 5.85
N LYS A 337 11.51 -3.70 6.42
CA LYS A 337 11.64 -3.87 7.88
C LYS A 337 12.49 -2.79 8.52
N TYR A 338 13.50 -2.32 7.79
CA TYR A 338 14.43 -1.29 8.24
C TYR A 338 14.63 -0.26 7.14
N LEU A 339 14.74 1.01 7.54
CA LEU A 339 15.14 2.08 6.64
C LEU A 339 16.10 3.03 7.36
N ASP A 340 17.28 3.21 6.78
CA ASP A 340 18.26 4.21 7.21
C ASP A 340 18.15 5.45 6.32
N LEU A 341 17.69 6.57 6.89
CA LEU A 341 17.60 7.85 6.17
C LEU A 341 18.54 8.90 6.77
N SER A 342 19.60 8.47 7.46
CA SER A 342 20.57 9.41 8.04
C SER A 342 21.29 10.26 7.00
N ASN A 343 21.41 9.82 5.74
CA ASN A 343 21.99 10.63 4.68
C ASN A 343 21.00 11.66 4.08
N PHE A 344 19.72 11.62 4.43
CA PHE A 344 18.71 12.49 3.80
C PHE A 344 18.81 13.94 4.29
N ASN A 345 18.93 14.88 3.35
CA ASN A 345 18.82 16.30 3.60
C ASN A 345 17.38 16.76 3.32
N THR A 346 16.57 16.84 4.37
CA THR A 346 15.15 17.24 4.25
C THR A 346 14.92 18.75 4.41
N SER A 347 15.97 19.57 4.44
CA SER A 347 15.87 21.01 4.75
C SER A 347 15.00 21.82 3.78
N LYS A 348 14.75 21.32 2.56
CA LYS A 348 13.85 21.96 1.57
C LYS A 348 12.48 21.29 1.44
N VAL A 349 12.27 20.17 2.13
CA VAL A 349 11.02 19.42 2.04
C VAL A 349 9.91 20.21 2.72
N THR A 350 8.81 20.40 2.00
CA THR A 350 7.61 21.08 2.50
C THR A 350 6.46 20.11 2.78
N ASP A 351 6.44 18.95 2.12
CA ASP A 351 5.37 17.95 2.22
C ASP A 351 5.92 16.55 2.51
N MET A 352 5.51 15.99 3.66
CA MET A 352 5.80 14.63 4.13
C MET A 352 4.49 13.85 4.40
N ASN A 353 3.37 14.29 3.82
CA ASN A 353 2.08 13.61 3.99
C ASN A 353 2.19 12.13 3.66
N THR A 354 1.72 11.28 4.57
CA THR A 354 1.63 9.82 4.38
C THR A 354 3.00 9.14 4.14
N MET A 355 4.14 9.82 4.39
CA MET A 355 5.47 9.34 3.95
C MET A 355 5.79 7.91 4.38
N PHE A 356 5.36 7.48 5.58
CA PHE A 356 5.58 6.14 6.13
C PHE A 356 4.28 5.45 6.55
N ALA A 357 3.12 5.87 6.01
CA ALA A 357 1.84 5.31 6.43
C ALA A 357 1.69 3.84 6.01
N ASN A 358 1.09 3.03 6.88
CA ASN A 358 0.81 1.61 6.64
C ASN A 358 2.05 0.76 6.30
N THR A 359 3.23 1.15 6.79
CA THR A 359 4.47 0.40 6.56
C THR A 359 4.65 -0.75 7.53
N THR A 360 5.50 -1.70 7.15
CA THR A 360 5.92 -2.80 8.04
C THR A 360 7.24 -2.54 8.79
N LEU A 361 7.74 -1.30 8.72
CA LEU A 361 8.98 -0.87 9.35
C LEU A 361 8.95 -1.14 10.86
N ASN A 362 9.99 -1.80 11.36
CA ASN A 362 10.23 -2.00 12.79
C ASN A 362 11.37 -1.13 13.33
N ARG A 363 12.21 -0.59 12.44
CA ARG A 363 13.31 0.33 12.76
C ARG A 363 13.41 1.39 11.66
N LEU A 364 13.56 2.65 12.07
CA LEU A 364 13.63 3.81 11.18
C LEU A 364 14.63 4.83 11.75
N ASN A 365 15.60 5.27 10.94
CA ASN A 365 16.58 6.28 11.35
C ASN A 365 16.24 7.64 10.71
N LEU A 366 15.88 8.62 11.54
CA LEU A 366 15.50 9.99 11.14
C LEU A 366 16.46 11.07 11.67
N SER A 367 17.64 10.67 12.15
CA SER A 367 18.54 11.53 12.94
C SER A 367 18.90 12.88 12.30
N ASN A 368 18.99 12.95 10.98
CA ASN A 368 19.38 14.16 10.23
C ASN A 368 18.20 14.92 9.60
N PHE A 369 16.95 14.56 9.94
CA PHE A 369 15.79 15.25 9.39
C PHE A 369 15.72 16.70 9.90
N ASN A 370 15.66 17.65 8.96
CA ASN A 370 15.37 19.05 9.21
C ASN A 370 13.97 19.37 8.65
N THR A 371 12.98 19.42 9.53
CA THR A 371 11.58 19.65 9.13
C THR A 371 11.15 21.12 9.21
N SER A 372 12.07 22.07 9.38
CA SER A 372 11.75 23.50 9.60
C SER A 372 11.00 24.19 8.45
N ASN A 373 10.96 23.56 7.28
CA ASN A 373 10.17 24.00 6.12
C ASN A 373 8.94 23.14 5.84
N VAL A 374 8.75 22.05 6.57
CA VAL A 374 7.61 21.16 6.41
C VAL A 374 6.35 21.85 6.92
N ASN A 375 5.31 21.85 6.08
CA ASN A 375 4.01 22.40 6.41
C ASN A 375 2.90 21.33 6.49
N ASN A 376 3.15 20.14 5.90
CA ASN A 376 2.22 19.03 5.87
C ASN A 376 2.88 17.72 6.32
N MET A 377 2.39 17.17 7.44
CA MET A 377 2.76 15.88 8.05
C MET A 377 1.52 15.00 8.31
N ASN A 378 0.38 15.29 7.66
CA ASN A 378 -0.83 14.47 7.79
C ASN A 378 -0.51 12.99 7.59
N ILE A 379 -0.98 12.11 8.48
CA ILE A 379 -0.94 10.64 8.31
C ILE A 379 0.49 10.09 8.16
N MET A 380 1.54 10.87 8.48
CA MET A 380 2.94 10.50 8.18
C MET A 380 3.37 9.15 8.76
N PHE A 381 2.95 8.84 9.99
CA PHE A 381 3.24 7.59 10.69
C PHE A 381 1.97 6.79 11.00
N TYR A 382 0.92 6.90 10.19
CA TYR A 382 -0.33 6.17 10.44
C TYR A 382 -0.14 4.65 10.30
N ASN A 383 -0.58 3.86 11.29
CA ASN A 383 -0.53 2.38 11.27
C ASN A 383 0.86 1.79 10.94
N VAL A 384 1.91 2.28 11.60
CA VAL A 384 3.27 1.71 11.50
C VAL A 384 3.50 0.58 12.51
N LYS A 385 4.55 -0.22 12.27
CA LYS A 385 4.98 -1.31 13.17
C LYS A 385 6.18 -0.94 14.07
N LEU A 386 6.52 0.35 14.11
CA LEU A 386 7.59 0.87 14.96
C LEU A 386 7.26 0.70 16.45
N LYS A 387 8.26 0.33 17.24
CA LYS A 387 8.20 0.35 18.71
C LYS A 387 8.82 1.62 19.31
N TYR A 388 9.87 2.11 18.66
CA TYR A 388 10.61 3.31 19.01
C TYR A 388 10.46 4.32 17.88
N LEU A 389 10.11 5.55 18.22
CA LEU A 389 10.05 6.65 17.28
C LEU A 389 10.69 7.91 17.86
N ASP A 390 11.75 8.39 17.21
CA ASP A 390 12.43 9.63 17.57
C ASP A 390 12.04 10.72 16.59
N ILE A 391 11.30 11.71 17.07
CA ILE A 391 10.92 12.92 16.33
C ILE A 391 11.51 14.17 17.00
N SER A 392 12.50 14.02 17.87
CA SER A 392 13.04 15.12 18.66
C SER A 392 13.69 16.21 17.81
N SER A 393 14.20 15.84 16.63
CA SER A 393 14.76 16.78 15.65
C SER A 393 13.70 17.56 14.86
N PHE A 394 12.43 17.17 14.92
CA PHE A 394 11.39 17.77 14.09
C PHE A 394 11.04 19.19 14.59
N ASP A 395 11.34 20.18 13.77
CA ASP A 395 10.82 21.53 13.89
C ASP A 395 9.42 21.59 13.26
N MET A 396 8.38 21.70 14.09
CA MET A 396 6.98 21.73 13.67
C MET A 396 6.41 23.16 13.62
N SER A 397 7.26 24.19 13.68
CA SER A 397 6.82 25.59 13.75
C SER A 397 6.02 26.06 12.53
N LYS A 398 6.21 25.44 11.36
CA LYS A 398 5.48 25.74 10.11
C LYS A 398 4.42 24.71 9.75
N VAL A 399 4.25 23.66 10.56
CA VAL A 399 3.27 22.59 10.29
C VAL A 399 1.87 23.10 10.63
N TYR A 400 0.97 23.07 9.65
CA TYR A 400 -0.44 23.40 9.84
C TYR A 400 -1.39 22.27 9.40
N LEU A 401 -0.86 21.20 8.78
CA LEU A 401 -1.58 19.96 8.49
C LEU A 401 -0.87 18.79 9.16
N MET A 402 -1.44 18.26 10.26
CA MET A 402 -0.85 17.17 11.05
C MET A 402 -1.89 16.14 11.54
N ARG A 403 -3.07 16.12 10.91
CA ARG A 403 -4.15 15.20 11.23
C ARG A 403 -3.67 13.75 11.09
N ASP A 404 -4.04 12.93 12.07
CA ASP A 404 -3.81 11.49 12.09
C ASP A 404 -2.33 11.08 11.94
N MET A 405 -1.38 11.97 12.25
CA MET A 405 0.05 11.69 12.09
C MET A 405 0.46 10.37 12.77
N PHE A 406 -0.10 10.07 13.94
CA PHE A 406 0.12 8.79 14.64
C PHE A 406 -1.14 7.91 14.73
N GLY A 407 -2.15 8.16 13.89
CA GLY A 407 -3.40 7.41 13.92
C GLY A 407 -3.21 5.90 13.71
N ASN A 408 -4.07 5.10 14.35
CA ASN A 408 -4.09 3.63 14.23
C ASN A 408 -2.74 2.93 14.58
N ASN A 409 -1.94 3.53 15.46
CA ASN A 409 -0.75 2.88 16.00
C ASN A 409 -1.06 2.24 17.35
N SER A 410 -0.60 1.01 17.53
CA SER A 410 -0.70 0.28 18.81
C SER A 410 0.65 -0.30 19.26
N ASN A 411 1.73 -0.08 18.50
CA ASN A 411 3.05 -0.68 18.75
C ASN A 411 4.08 0.31 19.32
N ILE A 412 3.92 1.61 19.05
CA ILE A 412 4.84 2.65 19.50
C ILE A 412 4.74 2.71 21.02
N ASN A 413 5.76 2.20 21.69
CA ASN A 413 5.84 2.16 23.15
C ASN A 413 6.89 3.10 23.70
N THR A 414 7.76 3.65 22.84
CA THR A 414 8.75 4.67 23.17
C THR A 414 8.70 5.76 22.12
N ILE A 415 8.51 7.00 22.56
CA ILE A 415 8.59 8.19 21.71
C ILE A 415 9.57 9.20 22.29
N VAL A 416 10.40 9.80 21.45
CA VAL A 416 11.29 10.91 21.83
C VAL A 416 10.78 12.17 21.15
N VAL A 417 10.53 13.19 21.97
CA VAL A 417 9.93 14.47 21.55
C VAL A 417 10.83 15.62 21.95
N GLY A 418 10.98 16.60 21.07
CA GLY A 418 11.86 17.75 21.19
C GLY A 418 11.11 19.06 21.39
N SER A 419 11.83 20.09 21.80
CA SER A 419 11.25 21.40 22.20
C SER A 419 10.51 22.14 21.08
N LYS A 420 10.72 21.75 19.83
CA LYS A 420 10.04 22.32 18.65
C LYS A 420 8.95 21.42 18.08
N ASN A 421 8.66 20.28 18.71
CA ASN A 421 7.49 19.50 18.38
C ASN A 421 6.23 20.22 18.84
N LYS A 422 5.13 19.98 18.13
CA LYS A 422 3.81 20.51 18.43
C LYS A 422 2.83 19.36 18.33
N PHE A 423 1.97 19.21 19.33
CA PHE A 423 0.85 18.28 19.26
C PHE A 423 -0.44 19.10 19.20
N GLU A 424 -1.26 18.85 18.18
CA GLU A 424 -2.62 19.38 18.07
C GLU A 424 -3.62 18.26 18.39
N ARG A 425 -4.88 18.62 18.62
CA ARG A 425 -5.90 17.67 19.10
C ARG A 425 -6.14 16.48 18.16
N ASP A 426 -5.92 16.65 16.86
CA ASP A 426 -6.17 15.62 15.84
C ASP A 426 -4.91 14.88 15.37
N VAL A 427 -3.79 15.00 16.10
CA VAL A 427 -2.53 14.27 15.83
C VAL A 427 -2.64 12.77 16.16
N ASN A 428 -3.54 12.42 17.08
CA ASN A 428 -3.89 11.05 17.47
C ASN A 428 -2.69 10.22 17.95
N LEU A 429 -1.97 10.74 18.94
CA LEU A 429 -0.92 10.00 19.65
C LEU A 429 -1.50 8.68 20.22
N PRO A 430 -0.80 7.53 20.11
CA PRO A 430 -1.34 6.23 20.50
C PRO A 430 -1.71 6.18 21.97
N GLU A 431 -2.92 5.70 22.29
CA GLU A 431 -3.28 5.41 23.67
C GLU A 431 -2.38 4.29 24.22
N VAL A 432 -1.97 4.45 25.48
CA VAL A 432 -1.20 3.40 26.16
C VAL A 432 -2.16 2.29 26.59
N PRO A 433 -1.84 1.01 26.36
CA PRO A 433 -2.67 -0.09 26.82
C PRO A 433 -2.86 -0.09 28.35
N THR A 434 -4.04 -0.50 28.80
CA THR A 434 -4.36 -0.75 30.23
C THR A 434 -4.17 -2.23 30.62
N THR A 435 -3.51 -3.01 29.76
CA THR A 435 -3.21 -4.43 29.94
C THR A 435 -2.34 -4.68 31.17
N ASP A 436 -2.10 -5.94 31.52
CA ASP A 436 -1.55 -6.34 32.82
C ASP A 436 -0.18 -5.74 33.18
N GLY A 437 0.59 -5.29 32.18
CA GLY A 437 1.88 -4.64 32.38
C GLY A 437 1.85 -3.11 32.46
N TYR A 438 0.81 -2.43 31.95
CA TYR A 438 0.85 -0.98 31.68
C TYR A 438 -0.31 -0.22 32.31
N SER A 439 -0.03 1.00 32.74
CA SER A 439 -0.95 1.84 33.52
C SER A 439 -1.96 2.64 32.69
N GLY A 440 -1.94 2.49 31.36
CA GLY A 440 -2.69 3.39 30.46
C GLY A 440 -2.10 4.80 30.34
N LYS A 441 -0.85 5.00 30.77
CA LYS A 441 -0.16 6.31 30.72
C LYS A 441 1.25 6.21 30.15
N TRP A 442 1.71 7.29 29.55
CA TRP A 442 3.11 7.53 29.22
C TRP A 442 3.88 8.01 30.44
N GLN A 443 5.10 7.52 30.64
CA GLN A 443 6.04 8.00 31.66
C GLN A 443 7.23 8.67 30.99
N ASN A 444 7.54 9.88 31.43
CA ASN A 444 8.77 10.54 31.04
C ASN A 444 9.97 9.91 31.77
N ILE A 445 10.94 9.39 31.03
CA ILE A 445 12.11 8.69 31.59
C ILE A 445 13.42 9.42 31.34
N LYS A 446 13.43 10.41 30.44
CA LYS A 446 14.59 11.27 30.19
C LYS A 446 14.17 12.69 29.90
N ASP A 447 14.95 13.65 30.39
CA ASP A 447 14.77 15.07 30.06
C ASP A 447 15.24 15.40 28.63
N SER A 448 15.12 16.67 28.24
CA SER A 448 15.55 17.17 26.93
C SER A 448 17.05 17.09 26.67
N ASN A 449 17.87 16.93 27.72
CA ASN A 449 19.32 16.74 27.63
C ASN A 449 19.70 15.25 27.61
N GLY A 450 18.73 14.35 27.68
CA GLY A 450 18.94 12.90 27.73
C GLY A 450 19.30 12.36 29.11
N ASN A 451 19.21 13.17 30.19
CA ASN A 451 19.44 12.71 31.55
C ASN A 451 18.26 11.85 32.02
N ASN A 452 18.56 10.76 32.74
CA ASN A 452 17.51 9.88 33.28
C ASN A 452 16.67 10.60 34.35
N ILE A 453 15.36 10.41 34.29
CA ILE A 453 14.40 10.90 35.28
C ILE A 453 13.86 9.69 36.04
N ASN A 454 14.15 9.65 37.34
CA ASN A 454 13.56 8.66 38.25
C ASN A 454 12.15 9.11 38.62
N ASN A 455 11.16 8.22 38.48
CA ASN A 455 9.74 8.50 38.77
C ASN A 455 9.19 9.72 38.02
N GLY A 456 9.49 9.84 36.73
CA GLY A 456 8.98 10.94 35.93
C GLY A 456 7.45 10.93 35.83
N SER A 457 6.91 12.11 35.52
CA SER A 457 5.47 12.35 35.47
C SER A 457 4.76 11.45 34.48
N LEU A 458 3.50 11.14 34.81
CA LEU A 458 2.62 10.28 34.03
C LEU A 458 1.61 11.12 33.26
N TYR A 459 1.35 10.76 32.01
CA TYR A 459 0.45 11.47 31.11
C TYR A 459 -0.42 10.50 30.32
N THR A 460 -1.70 10.79 30.17
CA THR A 460 -2.48 10.17 29.08
C THR A 460 -1.99 10.71 27.73
N SER A 461 -2.36 10.05 26.63
CA SER A 461 -2.06 10.60 25.29
C SER A 461 -2.76 11.94 25.07
N GLU A 462 -3.99 12.09 25.55
CA GLU A 462 -4.72 13.37 25.56
C GLU A 462 -3.98 14.45 26.37
N ASP A 463 -3.41 14.12 27.53
CA ASP A 463 -2.63 15.07 28.34
C ASP A 463 -1.37 15.56 27.61
N LEU A 464 -0.64 14.64 26.96
CA LEU A 464 0.52 15.00 26.15
C LEU A 464 0.12 15.86 24.98
N MET A 465 -0.95 15.54 24.27
CA MET A 465 -1.38 16.31 23.10
C MET A 465 -1.90 17.71 23.47
N THR A 466 -2.70 17.82 24.53
CA THR A 466 -3.39 19.09 24.87
C THR A 466 -2.48 20.08 25.60
N ASN A 467 -1.55 19.57 26.40
CA ASN A 467 -0.74 20.38 27.31
C ASN A 467 0.76 20.31 27.00
N TYR A 468 1.17 19.93 25.79
CA TYR A 468 2.59 19.90 25.43
C TYR A 468 3.19 21.30 25.49
N THR A 469 4.35 21.43 26.13
CA THR A 469 5.16 22.65 26.12
C THR A 469 6.62 22.27 25.82
N PRO A 470 7.45 23.19 25.32
CA PRO A 470 8.86 22.90 25.01
C PRO A 470 9.67 22.30 26.18
N GLU A 471 9.30 22.61 27.42
CA GLU A 471 9.91 22.09 28.64
C GLU A 471 9.59 20.61 28.90
N LYS A 472 8.57 20.07 28.23
CA LYS A 472 8.20 18.64 28.22
C LYS A 472 8.95 17.86 27.12
N ALA A 473 9.98 18.43 26.50
CA ALA A 473 10.87 17.67 25.65
C ALA A 473 11.59 16.56 26.45
N GLY A 474 11.69 15.37 25.86
CA GLY A 474 12.24 14.21 26.52
C GLY A 474 11.86 12.88 25.89
N THR A 475 12.22 11.78 26.56
CA THR A 475 11.84 10.42 26.17
C THR A 475 10.68 9.93 27.01
N TYR A 476 9.65 9.41 26.35
CA TYR A 476 8.45 8.86 26.96
C TYR A 476 8.32 7.38 26.60
N THR A 477 8.06 6.54 27.61
CA THR A 477 7.75 5.12 27.42
C THR A 477 6.39 4.80 28.01
N TRP A 478 5.74 3.73 27.57
CA TRP A 478 4.58 3.19 28.29
C TRP A 478 4.93 2.92 29.74
N ALA A 479 4.16 3.54 30.65
CA ALA A 479 4.39 3.45 32.08
C ALA A 479 3.87 2.13 32.62
N LYS A 480 4.73 1.40 33.33
CA LYS A 480 4.32 0.17 34.00
C LYS A 480 3.38 0.45 35.18
N LYS A 481 2.47 -0.47 35.49
CA LYS A 481 1.64 -0.37 36.71
C LYS A 481 2.52 -0.27 37.95
N SER A 482 2.16 0.60 38.90
CA SER A 482 2.94 0.78 40.12
C SER A 482 2.76 -0.43 41.05
N THR A 483 3.72 -0.67 41.94
CA THR A 483 3.60 -1.71 42.98
C THR A 483 2.37 -1.50 43.86
N SER A 484 1.89 -0.27 44.05
CA SER A 484 0.64 0.02 44.76
C SER A 484 -0.61 -0.38 43.98
N ASP A 485 -0.65 -0.17 42.65
CA ASP A 485 -1.78 -0.61 41.82
C ASP A 485 -1.87 -2.14 41.82
N ILE A 486 -0.71 -2.79 41.79
CA ILE A 486 -0.56 -4.24 41.89
C ILE A 486 -0.96 -4.74 43.28
N LYS A 487 -0.64 -3.99 44.34
CA LYS A 487 -1.01 -4.31 45.72
C LYS A 487 -2.50 -4.11 46.00
N ASP A 488 -3.12 -3.09 45.42
CA ASP A 488 -4.57 -2.89 45.45
C ASP A 488 -5.29 -4.00 44.69
N LEU A 489 -4.77 -4.42 43.53
CA LEU A 489 -5.26 -5.56 42.76
C LEU A 489 -5.11 -6.88 43.54
N TYR A 490 -3.92 -7.16 44.08
CA TYR A 490 -3.65 -8.31 44.96
C TYR A 490 -4.61 -8.29 46.16
N ASN A 491 -4.84 -7.14 46.78
CA ASN A 491 -5.76 -7.02 47.91
C ASN A 491 -7.22 -7.23 47.50
N LYS A 492 -7.66 -6.74 46.34
CA LYS A 492 -9.02 -6.97 45.80
C LYS A 492 -9.26 -8.45 45.48
N VAL A 493 -8.29 -9.12 44.85
CA VAL A 493 -8.32 -10.57 44.58
C VAL A 493 -8.26 -11.36 45.89
N LYS A 494 -7.40 -10.96 46.82
CA LYS A 494 -7.33 -11.57 48.15
C LYS A 494 -8.64 -11.38 48.93
N LEU A 495 -9.28 -10.22 48.82
CA LEU A 495 -10.59 -9.94 49.44
C LEU A 495 -11.71 -10.75 48.81
N SER A 496 -11.78 -10.87 47.48
CA SER A 496 -12.78 -11.70 46.82
C SER A 496 -12.62 -13.18 47.20
N ILE A 497 -11.39 -13.67 47.29
CA ILE A 497 -11.09 -15.01 47.79
C ILE A 497 -11.39 -15.11 49.31
N SER A 498 -11.07 -14.10 50.12
CA SER A 498 -11.34 -14.12 51.57
C SER A 498 -12.82 -14.01 51.93
N TYR A 499 -13.62 -13.30 51.13
CA TYR A 499 -15.08 -13.27 51.25
C TYR A 499 -15.68 -14.65 50.92
N SER A 500 -15.12 -15.34 49.93
CA SER A 500 -15.44 -16.74 49.70
C SER A 500 -15.05 -17.60 50.92
N GLY A 501 -13.89 -17.35 51.54
CA GLY A 501 -13.44 -17.95 52.80
C GLY A 501 -14.35 -17.72 54.01
N SER A 502 -14.92 -16.52 54.18
CA SER A 502 -15.83 -16.20 55.30
C SER A 502 -17.25 -16.78 55.17
N MET A 503 -17.60 -17.34 54.00
CA MET A 503 -18.79 -18.20 53.85
C MET A 503 -18.50 -19.67 54.21
N PHE A 504 -17.25 -20.02 54.54
CA PHE A 504 -16.84 -21.31 55.09
C PHE A 504 -16.52 -21.14 56.58
N ASN A 505 -17.56 -21.04 57.42
CA ASN A 505 -17.39 -21.37 58.84
C ASN A 505 -17.15 -22.88 58.98
N SER A 506 -15.92 -23.32 58.73
CA SER A 506 -15.37 -24.51 59.38
C SER A 506 -14.53 -24.06 60.59
N GLN A 507 -14.57 -24.86 61.66
CA GLN A 507 -13.86 -24.55 62.90
C GLN A 507 -12.34 -24.42 62.69
N PRO A 508 -11.62 -23.77 63.63
CA PRO A 508 -10.18 -23.53 63.51
C PRO A 508 -9.41 -24.85 63.43
N GLY A 509 -8.92 -25.19 62.23
CA GLY A 509 -8.14 -26.41 61.99
C GLY A 509 -8.10 -26.87 60.54
N ASP A 510 -9.14 -26.58 59.75
CA ASP A 510 -9.24 -27.06 58.37
C ASP A 510 -8.76 -26.02 57.36
N SER A 511 -7.44 -25.90 57.22
CA SER A 511 -6.87 -25.19 56.06
C SER A 511 -7.22 -25.95 54.79
N MET A 512 -7.96 -25.32 53.86
CA MET A 512 -8.16 -25.81 52.48
C MET A 512 -6.80 -26.16 51.86
N LYS A 513 -6.52 -27.45 51.67
CA LYS A 513 -5.33 -27.93 50.96
C LYS A 513 -5.69 -28.25 49.51
N TYR A 514 -5.99 -27.24 48.70
CA TYR A 514 -5.67 -27.36 47.27
C TYR A 514 -4.15 -27.19 47.17
N LYS A 515 -3.43 -28.24 46.81
CA LYS A 515 -2.01 -28.13 46.42
C LYS A 515 -1.97 -28.20 44.91
N ASP A 516 -1.32 -27.22 44.29
CA ASP A 516 -0.94 -27.31 42.89
C ASP A 516 0.14 -28.41 42.74
N GLU A 517 -0.07 -29.31 41.78
CA GLU A 517 0.84 -30.42 41.43
C GLU A 517 2.21 -29.93 40.93
N PHE A 518 2.33 -28.69 40.43
CA PHE A 518 3.60 -28.19 39.92
C PHE A 518 4.59 -27.81 41.04
N ASN A 519 4.11 -27.23 42.14
CA ASN A 519 4.96 -26.55 43.14
C ASN A 519 4.64 -26.89 44.60
N GLY A 520 3.55 -27.63 44.87
CA GLY A 520 3.11 -27.98 46.22
C GLY A 520 2.56 -26.81 47.08
N ARG A 521 2.32 -25.64 46.48
CA ARG A 521 1.75 -24.44 47.14
C ARG A 521 0.23 -24.41 47.00
N SER A 522 -0.44 -23.77 47.98
CA SER A 522 -1.87 -23.47 47.85
C SER A 522 -2.12 -22.37 46.83
N MET A 523 -3.36 -22.24 46.33
CA MET A 523 -3.76 -21.12 45.45
C MET A 523 -3.32 -19.76 46.05
N PHE A 524 -3.47 -19.59 47.37
CA PHE A 524 -2.95 -18.43 48.11
C PHE A 524 -1.41 -18.35 48.12
N GLY A 525 -0.72 -19.47 48.31
CA GLY A 525 0.74 -19.54 48.29
C GLY A 525 1.36 -19.28 46.92
N THR A 526 0.64 -19.59 45.84
CA THR A 526 1.01 -19.25 44.46
C THR A 526 0.77 -17.75 44.20
N LEU A 527 -0.36 -17.19 44.65
CA LEU A 527 -0.62 -15.75 44.58
C LEU A 527 0.41 -14.92 45.36
N ASP A 528 0.79 -15.38 46.56
CA ASP A 528 1.82 -14.75 47.38
C ASP A 528 3.20 -14.87 46.73
N TYR A 529 3.51 -16.01 46.10
CA TYR A 529 4.76 -16.17 45.36
C TYR A 529 4.82 -15.23 44.14
N ALA A 530 3.74 -15.15 43.37
CA ALA A 530 3.59 -14.25 42.23
C ALA A 530 3.80 -12.78 42.60
N TYR A 531 3.12 -12.35 43.67
CA TYR A 531 3.25 -11.00 44.23
C TYR A 531 4.69 -10.68 44.65
N ASN A 532 5.39 -11.66 45.24
CA ASN A 532 6.75 -11.47 45.72
C ASN A 532 7.84 -11.65 44.64
N SER A 533 7.50 -12.22 43.47
CA SER A 533 8.46 -12.54 42.40
C SER A 533 8.31 -11.70 41.12
N ASN A 534 7.28 -10.83 41.03
CA ASN A 534 6.99 -10.00 39.85
C ASN A 534 6.81 -10.77 38.53
N ASN A 535 6.40 -12.05 38.58
CA ASN A 535 6.22 -12.90 37.39
C ASN A 535 4.72 -13.15 37.12
N TYR A 536 4.09 -12.19 36.43
CA TYR A 536 2.62 -12.07 36.32
C TYR A 536 1.99 -13.03 35.31
N ASP A 537 2.62 -13.25 34.15
CA ASP A 537 2.06 -14.08 33.06
C ASP A 537 1.91 -15.55 33.49
N GLU A 538 2.91 -16.08 34.20
CA GLU A 538 2.89 -17.46 34.71
C GLU A 538 1.80 -17.65 35.78
N SER A 539 1.48 -16.58 36.51
CA SER A 539 0.51 -16.59 37.60
C SER A 539 -0.93 -16.53 37.11
N ILE A 540 -1.20 -15.74 36.05
CA ILE A 540 -2.50 -15.71 35.36
C ILE A 540 -2.81 -17.08 34.76
N LYS A 541 -1.82 -17.71 34.14
CA LYS A 541 -1.95 -19.05 33.56
C LYS A 541 -2.34 -20.10 34.61
N VAL A 542 -1.71 -20.10 35.78
CA VAL A 542 -2.05 -21.05 36.87
C VAL A 542 -3.48 -20.83 37.40
N MET A 543 -3.96 -19.58 37.45
CA MET A 543 -5.36 -19.29 37.84
C MET A 543 -6.36 -19.84 36.82
N HIS A 544 -6.12 -19.64 35.52
CA HIS A 544 -6.97 -20.21 34.46
C HIS A 544 -7.01 -21.74 34.52
N ASP A 545 -5.85 -22.40 34.66
CA ASP A 545 -5.77 -23.85 34.74
C ASP A 545 -6.52 -24.40 35.98
N SER A 546 -6.50 -23.67 37.10
CA SER A 546 -7.21 -24.05 38.33
C SER A 546 -8.74 -23.93 38.19
N ILE A 547 -9.24 -22.86 37.58
CA ILE A 547 -10.67 -22.65 37.32
C ILE A 547 -11.19 -23.73 36.34
N LYS A 548 -10.40 -24.04 35.32
CA LYS A 548 -10.70 -25.10 34.33
C LYS A 548 -10.82 -26.48 34.97
N LYS A 549 -9.83 -26.91 35.76
CA LYS A 549 -9.86 -28.20 36.48
C LYS A 549 -11.08 -28.33 37.40
N THR A 550 -11.57 -27.21 37.95
CA THR A 550 -12.75 -27.24 38.84
C THR A 550 -14.05 -27.42 38.06
N HIS A 551 -14.20 -26.80 36.88
CA HIS A 551 -15.36 -27.07 36.00
C HIS A 551 -15.37 -28.52 35.50
N GLU A 552 -14.20 -29.07 35.16
CA GLU A 552 -14.07 -30.48 34.77
C GLU A 552 -14.52 -31.43 35.91
N SER A 553 -14.23 -31.08 37.17
CA SER A 553 -14.62 -31.85 38.36
C SER A 553 -16.14 -31.80 38.66
N ILE A 554 -16.87 -30.79 38.16
CA ILE A 554 -18.34 -30.74 38.25
C ILE A 554 -18.97 -31.79 37.34
N GLY A 555 -18.36 -32.06 36.18
CA GLY A 555 -18.84 -33.07 35.22
C GLY A 555 -18.77 -34.51 35.72
N SER A 556 -17.92 -34.78 36.73
CA SER A 556 -17.80 -36.10 37.34
C SER A 556 -18.82 -36.40 38.44
N LEU A 557 -19.59 -35.39 38.89
CA LEU A 557 -20.61 -35.58 39.93
C LEU A 557 -21.70 -36.58 39.49
N GLN A 558 -22.01 -37.52 40.38
CA GLN A 558 -23.13 -38.45 40.19
C GLN A 558 -24.36 -37.95 40.97
N VAL A 559 -25.51 -37.91 40.29
CA VAL A 559 -26.80 -37.54 40.92
C VAL A 559 -27.30 -38.72 41.75
N ASN A 560 -27.56 -38.50 43.03
CA ASN A 560 -28.32 -39.42 43.86
C ASN A 560 -29.81 -39.29 43.52
N GLU A 561 -30.27 -40.12 42.59
CA GLU A 561 -31.62 -40.03 42.03
C GLU A 561 -32.71 -40.20 43.10
N ALA A 562 -32.49 -41.07 44.08
CA ALA A 562 -33.42 -41.29 45.17
C ALA A 562 -33.60 -40.01 46.02
N LYS A 563 -32.50 -39.32 46.33
CA LYS A 563 -32.54 -38.07 47.10
C LYS A 563 -33.08 -36.90 46.29
N ALA A 564 -32.76 -36.83 45.01
CA ALA A 564 -33.31 -35.83 44.09
C ALA A 564 -34.83 -35.95 43.97
N GLN A 565 -35.35 -37.17 43.82
CA GLN A 565 -36.79 -37.44 43.75
C GLN A 565 -37.50 -37.14 45.07
N GLU A 566 -36.88 -37.45 46.22
CA GLU A 566 -37.40 -37.11 47.56
C GLU A 566 -37.63 -35.59 47.73
N LEU A 567 -36.74 -34.78 47.14
CA LEU A 567 -36.82 -33.32 47.18
C LEU A 567 -37.66 -32.71 46.04
N GLY A 568 -38.31 -33.55 45.22
CA GLY A 568 -39.13 -33.11 44.08
C GLY A 568 -38.33 -32.51 42.93
N LEU A 569 -37.03 -32.79 42.84
CA LEU A 569 -36.14 -32.27 41.80
C LEU A 569 -36.19 -33.17 40.55
N ASN A 570 -36.13 -32.55 39.37
CA ASN A 570 -36.09 -33.28 38.10
C ASN A 570 -34.66 -33.83 37.84
N VAL A 571 -34.52 -35.15 37.93
CA VAL A 571 -33.24 -35.85 37.76
C VAL A 571 -32.62 -35.62 36.39
N ASP A 572 -33.42 -35.67 35.33
CA ASP A 572 -32.93 -35.49 33.96
C ASP A 572 -32.45 -34.05 33.72
N GLN A 573 -33.13 -33.06 34.30
CA GLN A 573 -32.69 -31.67 34.28
C GLN A 573 -31.40 -31.46 35.08
N LEU A 574 -31.24 -32.11 36.24
CA LEU A 574 -30.01 -32.05 37.03
C LEU A 574 -28.81 -32.66 36.27
N LYS A 575 -29.02 -33.78 35.57
CA LYS A 575 -28.00 -34.40 34.70
C LYS A 575 -27.65 -33.51 33.52
N ALA A 576 -28.65 -32.90 32.87
CA ALA A 576 -28.44 -31.96 31.76
C ALA A 576 -27.69 -30.70 32.22
N ASP A 577 -28.02 -30.18 33.41
CA ASP A 577 -27.35 -29.04 34.01
C ASP A 577 -25.90 -29.36 34.35
N LEU A 578 -25.59 -30.56 34.87
CA LEU A 578 -24.20 -31.00 35.08
C LEU A 578 -23.39 -31.02 33.79
N VAL A 579 -23.95 -31.55 32.70
CA VAL A 579 -23.27 -31.57 31.39
C VAL A 579 -23.05 -30.14 30.89
N LYS A 580 -24.01 -29.24 31.10
CA LYS A 580 -23.90 -27.84 30.68
C LYS A 580 -22.87 -27.06 31.50
N ASP A 581 -22.89 -27.21 32.82
CA ASP A 581 -22.09 -26.44 33.76
C ASP A 581 -20.69 -27.05 33.98
N SER A 582 -20.41 -28.24 33.42
CA SER A 582 -19.09 -28.90 33.42
C SER A 582 -18.19 -28.56 32.25
N VAL A 583 -18.73 -27.91 31.21
CA VAL A 583 -17.93 -27.39 30.11
C VAL A 583 -17.39 -26.02 30.53
N PRO A 584 -16.07 -25.87 30.79
CA PRO A 584 -15.51 -24.55 31.02
C PRO A 584 -15.73 -23.73 29.75
N TYR A 585 -16.22 -22.50 29.91
CA TYR A 585 -16.27 -21.56 28.80
C TYR A 585 -14.84 -21.33 28.27
N ASP A 586 -14.68 -21.18 26.95
CA ASP A 586 -13.35 -21.02 26.35
C ASP A 586 -12.83 -19.61 26.62
N TYR A 587 -12.08 -19.48 27.71
CA TYR A 587 -11.48 -18.23 28.17
C TYR A 587 -10.11 -17.94 27.53
N SER A 588 -9.74 -18.63 26.45
CA SER A 588 -8.43 -18.43 25.78
C SER A 588 -8.19 -17.00 25.28
N GLN A 589 -9.26 -16.20 25.15
CA GLN A 589 -9.24 -14.78 24.77
C GLN A 589 -9.29 -13.81 25.99
N ASP A 590 -9.64 -14.31 27.17
CA ASP A 590 -9.95 -13.54 28.39
C ASP A 590 -8.75 -13.54 29.38
N ASN A 591 -7.55 -13.26 28.87
CA ASN A 591 -6.32 -13.21 29.66
C ASN A 591 -6.11 -11.87 30.38
N ASP A 592 -7.18 -11.12 30.62
CA ASP A 592 -7.17 -9.85 31.34
C ASP A 592 -7.99 -9.91 32.63
N ILE A 593 -7.86 -8.88 33.46
CA ILE A 593 -8.51 -8.80 34.79
C ILE A 593 -10.05 -8.86 34.68
N ASP A 594 -10.63 -8.33 33.60
CA ASP A 594 -12.08 -8.34 33.39
C ASP A 594 -12.59 -9.74 33.00
N GLY A 595 -11.81 -10.46 32.20
CA GLY A 595 -11.99 -11.87 31.88
C GLY A 595 -11.92 -12.76 33.11
N ILE A 596 -10.92 -12.55 33.98
CA ILE A 596 -10.77 -13.28 35.24
C ILE A 596 -11.95 -12.99 36.19
N ASN A 597 -12.42 -11.74 36.27
CA ASN A 597 -13.59 -11.42 37.10
C ASN A 597 -14.87 -12.10 36.59
N LYS A 598 -15.09 -12.13 35.27
CA LYS A 598 -16.23 -12.87 34.68
C LYS A 598 -16.13 -14.38 34.92
N GLN A 599 -14.91 -14.93 34.83
CA GLN A 599 -14.63 -16.33 35.15
C GLN A 599 -14.96 -16.66 36.61
N LEU A 600 -14.53 -15.81 37.54
CA LEU A 600 -14.77 -15.96 38.96
C LEU A 600 -16.25 -15.78 39.32
N ASP A 601 -16.97 -14.87 38.65
CA ASP A 601 -18.41 -14.66 38.84
C ASP A 601 -19.23 -15.87 38.33
N SER A 602 -18.87 -16.40 37.15
CA SER A 602 -19.44 -17.64 36.63
C SER A 602 -19.19 -18.81 37.59
N PHE A 603 -17.94 -18.95 38.03
CA PHE A 603 -17.54 -19.97 38.99
C PHE A 603 -18.30 -19.86 40.31
N ALA A 604 -18.47 -18.65 40.85
CA ALA A 604 -19.24 -18.41 42.06
C ALA A 604 -20.73 -18.77 41.90
N SER A 605 -21.32 -18.45 40.74
CA SER A 605 -22.72 -18.75 40.41
C SER A 605 -22.97 -20.26 40.28
N VAL A 606 -22.12 -20.97 39.52
CA VAL A 606 -22.20 -22.42 39.36
C VAL A 606 -21.97 -23.11 40.72
N ARG A 607 -20.98 -22.67 41.50
CA ARG A 607 -20.70 -23.24 42.82
C ARG A 607 -21.85 -23.06 43.81
N ALA A 608 -22.50 -21.90 43.83
CA ALA A 608 -23.66 -21.65 44.70
C ALA A 608 -24.82 -22.61 44.40
N LYS A 609 -25.04 -22.92 43.11
CA LYS A 609 -26.08 -23.85 42.64
C LYS A 609 -25.84 -25.28 43.15
N TYR A 610 -24.62 -25.81 43.02
CA TYR A 610 -24.31 -27.20 43.37
C TYR A 610 -24.02 -27.44 44.85
N ASN A 611 -23.42 -26.46 45.56
CA ASN A 611 -23.10 -26.61 46.99
C ASN A 611 -24.32 -26.92 47.85
N LYS A 612 -25.46 -26.27 47.59
CA LYS A 612 -26.70 -26.50 48.34
C LYS A 612 -27.21 -27.92 48.13
N LEU A 613 -27.16 -28.41 46.89
CA LEU A 613 -27.62 -29.75 46.51
C LEU A 613 -26.68 -30.85 47.04
N VAL A 614 -25.37 -30.61 47.06
CA VAL A 614 -24.38 -31.51 47.69
C VAL A 614 -24.60 -31.61 49.22
N GLN A 615 -24.95 -30.50 49.88
CA GLN A 615 -25.25 -30.50 51.31
C GLN A 615 -26.55 -31.26 51.64
N GLU A 616 -27.54 -31.19 50.75
CA GLU A 616 -28.81 -31.93 50.85
C GLU A 616 -28.69 -33.41 50.43
N GLY A 617 -27.52 -33.86 49.98
CA GLY A 617 -27.23 -35.25 49.61
C GLY A 617 -27.67 -35.64 48.21
N VAL A 618 -27.99 -34.66 47.35
CA VAL A 618 -28.43 -34.85 45.96
C VAL A 618 -27.27 -35.24 45.04
N PHE A 619 -26.03 -34.93 45.41
CA PHE A 619 -24.82 -35.36 44.71
C PHE A 619 -23.86 -36.06 45.68
N ASP A 620 -23.14 -37.09 45.22
CA ASP A 620 -22.15 -37.79 46.05
C ASP A 620 -20.94 -36.88 46.37
N LYS A 621 -20.48 -36.91 47.62
CA LYS A 621 -19.38 -36.07 48.13
C LYS A 621 -18.00 -36.62 47.79
N SER A 622 -17.92 -37.90 47.41
CA SER A 622 -16.68 -38.69 47.35
C SER A 622 -15.63 -38.20 46.35
N ASP A 623 -16.06 -37.52 45.27
CA ASP A 623 -15.17 -37.02 44.21
C ASP A 623 -15.07 -35.49 44.14
N TYR A 624 -15.85 -34.76 44.94
CA TYR A 624 -16.00 -33.30 44.78
C TYR A 624 -14.81 -32.48 45.31
N TRP A 625 -13.89 -33.09 46.08
CA TRP A 625 -12.71 -32.40 46.65
C TRP A 625 -11.44 -33.26 46.74
N THR A 626 -11.38 -34.37 46.00
CA THR A 626 -10.29 -35.35 46.00
C THR A 626 -9.57 -35.35 44.65
N VAL A 627 -9.21 -34.18 44.15
CA VAL A 627 -8.11 -34.07 43.19
C VAL A 627 -6.84 -33.98 44.03
N LYS A 628 -6.02 -35.03 43.95
CA LYS A 628 -4.81 -35.24 44.76
C LYS A 628 -3.76 -34.16 44.62
#